data_AF-A0AAI9CVX2-F1
#
_entry.id   AF-A0AAI9CVX2-F1
#
_cell.length_a   1.000
_cell.length_b   1.000
_cell.length_c   1.000
_cell.angle_alpha   90.00
_cell.angle_beta   90.00
_cell.angle_gamma   90.00
#
_symmetry.space_group_name_H-M   'P 1'
#
loop_
_entity.id
_entity.type
_entity.pdbx_description
1 polymer ?
#
loop_
_entity_poly.entity_id
_entity_poly.type
_entity_poly.pdbx_seq_one_letter_code
_entity_poly.pdbx_strand_id
1 'polypeptide(L)'
;MNSLSPKLASRIADLTYDLVSDKKPVISRYINNYFSFSFEERAYKGNTGGFLGIIGRTSTGFALIGEGKNQYKGDLIIALRGTQSRGDIISDANIGLKGAPNGAVAHAGFVNLFNSIKPQVRSYLLQRNKMPKTVHCVGHSLGGALASLFSSWLKTEFSLRTYLYTFGAPRVGLQGYADKYIDKSYRCTHGADPVPMFPLWPFVHSGSEYRLDASTGVVFSTHTMSENGNPGYVNTANYESWDSLEKISSHFFNKRVILDYNRRKEAAFNETWKDKIYGAIVTLLRDSGVASHLQFALMPTLTVYDLLARYIAQIAKSSKQKYEQAKGIMGHILVFSGRAAIEVTELSYHFIKWCFSLMKKKLMLAVQAALNTLN
;
A
#
# COMPACT_ATOMS: atom_id res chain seq x y z
N MET A 1 -13.47 0.29 -24.78
CA MET A 1 -12.30 1.09 -24.34
C MET A 1 -11.54 0.23 -23.34
N ASN A 2 -10.24 0.07 -23.58
CA ASN A 2 -9.51 -1.09 -23.09
C ASN A 2 -8.70 -0.72 -21.85
N SER A 3 -8.72 -1.58 -20.83
CA SER A 3 -7.72 -1.53 -19.76
C SER A 3 -6.35 -1.91 -20.34
N LEU A 4 -5.26 -1.47 -19.70
CA LEU A 4 -3.93 -1.98 -20.03
C LEU A 4 -3.89 -3.48 -19.75
N SER A 5 -3.11 -4.25 -20.52
CA SER A 5 -2.79 -5.62 -20.14
C SER A 5 -1.90 -5.63 -18.89
N PRO A 6 -1.91 -6.71 -18.08
CA PRO A 6 -0.97 -6.87 -16.97
C PRO A 6 0.48 -6.61 -17.39
N LYS A 7 0.87 -7.15 -18.54
CA LYS A 7 2.22 -7.02 -19.10
C LYS A 7 2.59 -5.60 -19.48
N LEU A 8 1.66 -4.85 -20.09
CA LEU A 8 1.91 -3.46 -20.43
C LEU A 8 1.99 -2.60 -19.17
N ALA A 9 1.12 -2.84 -18.19
CA ALA A 9 1.12 -2.10 -16.93
C ALA A 9 2.39 -2.35 -16.11
N SER A 10 2.87 -3.61 -16.01
CA SER A 10 4.07 -3.93 -15.23
C SER A 10 5.32 -3.32 -15.86
N ARG A 11 5.49 -3.42 -17.18
CA ARG A 11 6.64 -2.83 -17.89
C ARG A 11 6.66 -1.31 -17.80
N ILE A 12 5.50 -0.65 -17.80
CA ILE A 12 5.43 0.82 -17.60
C ILE A 12 5.74 1.20 -16.15
N ALA A 13 5.31 0.39 -15.16
CA ALA A 13 5.70 0.60 -13.77
C ALA A 13 7.23 0.47 -13.61
N ASP A 14 7.85 -0.50 -14.27
CA ASP A 14 9.31 -0.73 -14.24
C ASP A 14 10.10 0.43 -14.87
N LEU A 15 9.63 0.95 -16.02
CA LEU A 15 10.23 2.11 -16.72
C LEU A 15 10.42 3.34 -15.81
N THR A 16 9.60 3.49 -14.77
CA THR A 16 9.72 4.64 -13.85
C THR A 16 11.02 4.63 -13.04
N TYR A 17 11.68 3.48 -12.87
CA TYR A 17 12.93 3.39 -12.13
C TYR A 17 14.12 4.00 -12.87
N ASP A 18 14.06 4.12 -14.20
CA ASP A 18 15.05 4.84 -14.99
C ASP A 18 15.08 6.35 -14.70
N LEU A 19 14.02 6.91 -14.09
CA LEU A 19 13.91 8.34 -13.76
C LEU A 19 14.89 8.82 -12.68
N VAL A 20 15.66 7.91 -12.08
CA VAL A 20 16.66 8.23 -11.05
C VAL A 20 18.01 8.56 -11.66
N SER A 21 18.28 8.03 -12.86
CA SER A 21 19.47 8.39 -13.61
C SER A 21 19.25 9.71 -14.33
N ASP A 22 20.32 10.51 -14.49
CA ASP A 22 20.33 11.65 -15.42
C ASP A 22 20.24 11.19 -16.89
N LYS A 23 20.23 9.88 -17.16
CA LYS A 23 20.06 9.29 -18.48
C LYS A 23 18.58 9.23 -18.88
N LYS A 24 18.30 9.53 -20.15
CA LYS A 24 16.96 9.33 -20.73
C LYS A 24 16.57 7.84 -20.61
N PRO A 25 15.38 7.52 -20.09
CA PRO A 25 14.88 6.14 -20.01
C PRO A 25 14.84 5.47 -21.38
N VAL A 26 15.19 4.19 -21.42
CA VAL A 26 15.17 3.41 -22.67
C VAL A 26 13.77 2.81 -22.84
N ILE A 27 12.91 3.49 -23.59
CA ILE A 27 11.57 2.98 -23.88
C ILE A 27 11.68 1.81 -24.87
N SER A 28 11.25 0.62 -24.43
CA SER A 28 11.15 -0.54 -25.33
C SER A 28 10.19 -0.28 -26.51
N ARG A 29 10.48 -0.90 -27.67
CA ARG A 29 9.58 -0.84 -28.84
C ARG A 29 8.15 -1.25 -28.49
N TYR A 30 7.99 -2.21 -27.58
CA TYR A 30 6.70 -2.67 -27.09
C TYR A 30 5.90 -1.53 -26.42
N ILE A 31 6.49 -0.81 -25.47
CA ILE A 31 5.83 0.32 -24.81
C ILE A 31 5.54 1.46 -25.81
N ASN A 32 6.49 1.77 -26.69
CA ASN A 32 6.38 2.87 -27.65
C ASN A 32 5.25 2.67 -28.70
N ASN A 33 4.80 1.43 -28.90
CA ASN A 33 3.63 1.11 -29.72
C ASN A 33 2.31 1.57 -29.07
N TYR A 34 2.27 1.75 -27.75
CA TYR A 34 1.05 2.09 -27.01
C TYR A 34 1.07 3.49 -26.42
N PHE A 35 2.23 3.98 -25.99
CA PHE A 35 2.37 5.29 -25.35
C PHE A 35 3.60 6.04 -25.85
N SER A 36 3.48 7.36 -25.96
CA SER A 36 4.58 8.29 -26.19
C SER A 36 4.92 9.00 -24.90
N PHE A 37 6.16 8.94 -24.44
CA PHE A 37 6.61 9.69 -23.27
C PHE A 37 7.50 10.86 -23.72
N SER A 38 7.33 12.03 -23.09
CA SER A 38 8.24 13.17 -23.26
C SER A 38 9.07 13.33 -22.00
N PHE A 39 10.39 13.15 -22.10
CA PHE A 39 11.30 13.21 -20.96
C PHE A 39 11.96 14.58 -20.77
N GLU A 40 12.01 15.41 -21.80
CA GLU A 40 12.69 16.71 -21.79
C GLU A 40 11.93 17.77 -20.96
N GLU A 41 10.65 17.53 -20.63
CA GLU A 41 9.79 18.49 -19.92
C GLU A 41 9.02 17.91 -18.72
N ARG A 42 9.09 16.59 -18.44
CA ARG A 42 8.03 15.90 -17.63
C ARG A 42 8.48 14.87 -16.59
N ALA A 43 9.75 14.84 -16.20
CA ALA A 43 10.14 14.15 -14.96
C ALA A 43 9.73 15.02 -13.76
N TYR A 44 8.48 14.86 -13.31
CA TYR A 44 7.96 15.70 -12.22
C TYR A 44 8.68 15.36 -10.93
N LYS A 45 9.25 16.40 -10.32
CA LYS A 45 10.11 16.21 -9.14
C LYS A 45 9.27 16.13 -7.88
N GLY A 46 9.51 15.11 -7.07
CA GLY A 46 8.91 14.97 -5.75
C GLY A 46 9.90 15.35 -4.66
N ASN A 47 9.41 15.89 -3.55
CA ASN A 47 10.25 16.14 -2.38
C ASN A 47 10.16 14.95 -1.42
N THR A 48 11.24 14.17 -1.32
CA THR A 48 11.40 13.19 -0.25
C THR A 48 12.25 13.79 0.87
N GLY A 49 11.64 14.03 2.02
CA GLY A 49 12.32 14.43 3.24
C GLY A 49 11.46 14.01 4.43
N GLY A 50 12.06 13.35 5.41
CA GLY A 50 11.37 12.88 6.62
C GLY A 50 10.64 14.01 7.34
N PHE A 51 9.70 13.63 8.22
CA PHE A 51 8.86 14.54 9.00
C PHE A 51 9.63 15.55 9.88
N LEU A 52 10.95 15.39 10.03
CA LEU A 52 11.90 16.41 10.50
C LEU A 52 12.85 16.75 9.35
N GLY A 53 12.76 17.96 8.81
CA GLY A 53 13.51 18.42 7.64
C GLY A 53 15.03 18.57 7.83
N ILE A 54 15.70 17.55 8.37
CA ILE A 54 17.11 17.56 8.78
C ILE A 54 17.98 16.74 7.80
N ILE A 55 17.41 15.88 6.95
CA ILE A 55 18.18 15.09 5.96
C ILE A 55 17.77 15.50 4.54
N GLY A 56 18.73 16.12 3.85
CA GLY A 56 18.74 16.64 2.47
C GLY A 56 17.50 16.44 1.58
N ARG A 57 16.89 17.56 1.16
CA ARG A 57 15.89 17.59 0.07
C ARG A 57 16.56 17.19 -1.25
N THR A 58 16.37 15.94 -1.69
CA THR A 58 16.74 15.53 -3.05
C THR A 58 15.48 15.52 -3.92
N SER A 59 15.49 16.36 -4.96
CA SER A 59 14.36 16.53 -5.88
C SER A 59 14.55 15.60 -7.07
N THR A 60 14.11 14.34 -6.95
CA THR A 60 14.24 13.31 -8.00
C THR A 60 12.96 13.15 -8.80
N GLY A 61 13.04 12.58 -10.01
CA GLY A 61 11.85 12.27 -10.81
C GLY A 61 10.97 11.21 -10.14
N PHE A 62 9.67 11.51 -9.98
CA PHE A 62 8.69 10.60 -9.36
C PHE A 62 7.54 10.22 -10.28
N ALA A 63 7.19 11.05 -11.25
CA ALA A 63 6.11 10.75 -12.18
C ALA A 63 6.58 10.91 -13.62
N LEU A 64 6.11 10.00 -14.46
CA LEU A 64 6.29 9.98 -15.90
C LEU A 64 4.92 10.00 -16.57
N ILE A 65 4.70 10.97 -17.46
CA ILE A 65 3.43 11.12 -18.17
C ILE A 65 3.59 10.78 -19.65
N GLY A 66 2.69 9.93 -20.17
CA GLY A 66 2.68 9.51 -21.56
C GLY A 66 1.32 9.72 -22.24
N GLU A 67 1.36 10.00 -23.54
CA GLU A 67 0.18 10.11 -24.42
C GLU A 67 -0.13 8.77 -25.07
N GLY A 68 -1.39 8.35 -25.03
CA GLY A 68 -1.82 7.11 -25.65
C GLY A 68 -1.80 7.16 -27.18
N LYS A 69 -1.34 6.06 -27.79
CA LYS A 69 -1.32 5.80 -29.23
C LYS A 69 -2.27 4.65 -29.57
N ASN A 70 -2.59 4.52 -30.86
CA ASN A 70 -3.36 3.39 -31.40
C ASN A 70 -4.67 3.18 -30.60
N GLN A 71 -4.84 2.00 -30.00
CA GLN A 71 -6.03 1.65 -29.20
C GLN A 71 -6.25 2.51 -27.95
N TYR A 72 -5.24 3.27 -27.50
CA TYR A 72 -5.31 4.20 -26.36
C TYR A 72 -5.32 5.67 -26.82
N LYS A 73 -5.58 5.97 -28.10
CA LYS A 73 -5.56 7.34 -28.63
C LYS A 73 -6.54 8.25 -27.88
N GLY A 74 -5.99 9.30 -27.24
CA GLY A 74 -6.73 10.25 -26.43
C GLY A 74 -6.83 9.89 -24.95
N ASP A 75 -6.21 8.79 -24.53
CA ASP A 75 -5.96 8.46 -23.13
C ASP A 75 -4.60 8.99 -22.69
N LEU A 76 -4.42 9.14 -21.38
CA LEU A 76 -3.18 9.57 -20.74
C LEU A 76 -2.70 8.47 -19.78
N ILE A 77 -1.39 8.30 -19.65
CA ILE A 77 -0.81 7.46 -18.60
C ILE A 77 0.03 8.30 -17.65
N ILE A 78 -0.14 8.06 -16.35
CA ILE A 78 0.67 8.64 -15.28
C ILE A 78 1.31 7.46 -14.53
N ALA A 79 2.59 7.25 -14.78
CA ALA A 79 3.39 6.21 -14.15
C ALA A 79 4.20 6.80 -13.01
N LEU A 80 4.09 6.22 -11.81
CA LEU A 80 4.68 6.74 -10.58
C LEU A 80 5.72 5.77 -10.03
N ARG A 81 6.91 6.31 -9.76
CA ARG A 81 8.05 5.57 -9.26
C ARG A 81 7.88 5.19 -7.79
N GLY A 82 8.32 3.99 -7.44
CA GLY A 82 8.52 3.57 -6.05
C GLY A 82 9.73 4.26 -5.39
N THR A 83 9.94 4.01 -4.10
CA THR A 83 11.15 4.48 -3.43
C THR A 83 12.34 3.62 -3.86
N GLN A 84 13.49 4.24 -4.12
CA GLN A 84 14.79 3.56 -4.18
C GLN A 84 15.59 3.81 -2.88
N SER A 85 15.68 5.06 -2.42
CA SER A 85 16.41 5.37 -1.17
C SER A 85 15.71 4.84 0.10
N ARG A 86 16.53 4.54 1.12
CA ARG A 86 16.18 3.96 2.43
C ARG A 86 14.78 4.38 2.90
N GLY A 87 13.86 3.42 2.91
CA GLY A 87 12.74 3.22 3.86
C GLY A 87 11.77 4.36 4.20
N ASP A 88 12.21 5.61 4.37
CA ASP A 88 11.63 6.61 5.28
C ASP A 88 10.15 6.87 5.04
N ILE A 89 9.67 6.97 3.79
CA ILE A 89 8.25 7.30 3.53
C ILE A 89 7.30 6.14 3.87
N ILE A 90 7.73 4.91 3.61
CA ILE A 90 6.95 3.70 3.96
C ILE A 90 7.22 3.32 5.42
N SER A 91 8.43 3.60 5.92
CA SER A 91 8.90 3.17 7.24
C SER A 91 8.74 4.16 8.36
N ASP A 92 8.35 5.41 8.07
CA ASP A 92 8.19 6.44 9.08
C ASP A 92 7.19 5.94 10.12
N ALA A 93 7.77 5.58 11.27
CA ALA A 93 7.11 4.88 12.35
C ALA A 93 6.06 5.75 13.05
N ASN A 94 5.81 6.97 12.57
CA ASN A 94 4.63 7.75 12.89
C ASN A 94 3.67 7.66 11.71
N ILE A 95 2.81 6.63 11.74
CA ILE A 95 1.69 6.45 10.81
C ILE A 95 0.67 7.56 11.10
N GLY A 96 0.99 8.76 10.66
CA GLY A 96 0.12 9.91 10.72
C GLY A 96 -1.05 9.71 9.75
N LEU A 97 -2.21 10.21 10.14
CA LEU A 97 -3.38 10.27 9.29
C LEU A 97 -3.48 11.66 8.68
N LYS A 98 -3.88 11.75 7.41
CA LYS A 98 -4.14 13.03 6.72
C LYS A 98 -5.34 12.89 5.78
N GLY A 99 -6.05 14.00 5.55
CA GLY A 99 -7.13 14.06 4.57
C GLY A 99 -6.63 13.72 3.16
N ALA A 100 -7.34 12.84 2.47
CA ALA A 100 -7.09 12.40 1.11
C ALA A 100 -7.95 13.19 0.10
N PRO A 101 -7.63 13.17 -1.20
CA PRO A 101 -8.36 13.91 -2.23
C PRO A 101 -9.86 13.61 -2.35
N ASN A 102 -10.31 12.45 -1.86
CA ASN A 102 -11.71 12.04 -1.80
C ASN A 102 -12.43 12.41 -0.48
N GLY A 103 -11.80 13.23 0.37
CA GLY A 103 -12.33 13.61 1.68
C GLY A 103 -12.22 12.51 2.74
N ALA A 104 -11.67 11.35 2.39
CA ALA A 104 -11.38 10.28 3.35
C ALA A 104 -10.02 10.48 4.03
N VAL A 105 -9.56 9.49 4.79
CA VAL A 105 -8.29 9.54 5.52
C VAL A 105 -7.29 8.54 4.91
N ALA A 106 -6.09 9.02 4.64
CA ALA A 106 -4.98 8.24 4.10
C ALA A 106 -3.68 8.44 4.90
N HIS A 107 -2.66 7.67 4.57
CA HIS A 107 -1.34 7.74 5.20
C HIS A 107 -0.70 9.11 4.94
N ALA A 108 -0.32 9.82 5.99
CA ALA A 108 0.19 11.19 5.88
C ALA A 108 1.42 11.29 4.99
N GLY A 109 2.34 10.32 5.06
CA GLY A 109 3.54 10.28 4.22
C GLY A 109 3.20 10.22 2.72
N PHE A 110 2.22 9.40 2.33
CA PHE A 110 1.80 9.28 0.94
C PHE A 110 1.09 10.55 0.46
N VAL A 111 0.21 11.11 1.29
CA VAL A 111 -0.50 12.37 1.00
C VAL A 111 0.48 13.54 0.86
N ASN A 112 1.51 13.62 1.70
CA ASN A 112 2.51 14.69 1.63
C ASN A 112 3.32 14.60 0.33
N LEU A 113 3.81 13.41 -0.04
CA LEU A 113 4.52 13.23 -1.30
C LEU A 113 3.62 13.52 -2.50
N PHE A 114 2.39 13.00 -2.49
CA PHE A 114 1.38 13.32 -3.50
C PHE A 114 1.18 14.84 -3.66
N ASN A 115 1.02 15.59 -2.56
CA ASN A 115 0.86 17.04 -2.59
C ASN A 115 2.09 17.80 -3.13
N SER A 116 3.28 17.20 -3.06
CA SER A 116 4.48 17.79 -3.67
C SER A 116 4.53 17.64 -5.20
N ILE A 117 3.93 16.57 -5.74
CA ILE A 117 3.90 16.26 -7.18
C ILE A 117 2.65 16.86 -7.85
N LYS A 118 1.51 16.84 -7.14
CA LYS A 118 0.18 17.28 -7.63
C LYS A 118 0.21 18.62 -8.39
N PRO A 119 0.84 19.71 -7.90
CA PRO A 119 0.78 21.00 -8.59
C PRO A 119 1.33 20.95 -10.01
N GLN A 120 2.40 20.18 -10.24
CA GLN A 120 3.05 20.11 -11.55
C GLN A 120 2.18 19.32 -12.55
N VAL A 121 1.60 18.19 -12.10
CA VAL A 121 0.66 17.40 -12.91
C VAL A 121 -0.62 18.18 -13.18
N ARG A 122 -1.10 18.97 -12.22
CA ARG A 122 -2.26 19.85 -12.37
C ARG A 122 -2.02 20.90 -13.44
N SER A 123 -0.90 21.60 -13.38
CA SER A 123 -0.52 22.59 -14.40
C SER A 123 -0.44 21.96 -15.79
N TYR A 124 0.16 20.77 -15.89
CA TYR A 124 0.22 20.04 -17.15
C TYR A 124 -1.17 19.75 -17.72
N LEU A 125 -2.12 19.27 -16.91
CA LEU A 125 -3.48 19.00 -17.37
C LEU A 125 -4.22 20.27 -17.81
N LEU A 126 -4.06 21.37 -17.07
CA LEU A 126 -4.70 22.65 -17.38
C LEU A 126 -4.16 23.33 -18.64
N GLN A 127 -2.91 23.06 -19.03
CA GLN A 127 -2.30 23.57 -20.25
C GLN A 127 -2.69 22.79 -21.51
N ARG A 128 -3.42 21.68 -21.37
CA ARG A 128 -3.84 20.87 -22.52
C ARG A 128 -5.00 21.55 -23.24
N ASN A 129 -4.95 21.51 -24.57
CA ASN A 129 -6.10 21.89 -25.40
C ASN A 129 -7.32 20.97 -25.19
N LYS A 130 -7.08 19.71 -24.81
CA LYS A 130 -8.15 18.72 -24.58
C LYS A 130 -7.81 17.80 -23.41
N MET A 131 -8.80 17.62 -22.53
CA MET A 131 -8.74 16.67 -21.44
C MET A 131 -8.75 15.22 -21.95
N PRO A 132 -7.99 14.31 -21.31
CA PRO A 132 -7.95 12.91 -21.72
C PRO A 132 -9.30 12.21 -21.49
N LYS A 133 -9.58 11.18 -22.29
CA LYS A 133 -10.80 10.36 -22.12
C LYS A 133 -10.68 9.45 -20.91
N THR A 134 -9.54 8.81 -20.75
CA THR A 134 -9.19 7.95 -19.62
C THR A 134 -7.78 8.29 -19.14
N VAL A 135 -7.56 8.26 -17.83
CA VAL A 135 -6.22 8.33 -17.25
C VAL A 135 -5.86 6.98 -16.62
N HIS A 136 -4.76 6.40 -17.08
CA HIS A 136 -4.19 5.18 -16.52
C HIS A 136 -3.16 5.58 -15.46
N CYS A 137 -3.43 5.28 -14.20
CA CYS A 137 -2.52 5.50 -13.09
C CYS A 137 -1.80 4.20 -12.77
N VAL A 138 -0.48 4.18 -12.92
CA VAL A 138 0.35 2.99 -12.78
C VAL A 138 1.44 3.23 -11.73
N GLY A 139 1.73 2.25 -10.89
CA GLY A 139 2.91 2.35 -10.01
C GLY A 139 3.24 1.08 -9.24
N HIS A 140 4.51 0.97 -8.86
CA HIS A 140 5.04 -0.11 -8.03
C HIS A 140 5.40 0.40 -6.63
N SER A 141 5.23 -0.42 -5.58
CA SER A 141 5.61 -0.07 -4.20
C SER A 141 4.98 1.27 -3.76
N LEU A 142 5.77 2.23 -3.26
CA LEU A 142 5.31 3.61 -2.98
C LEU A 142 4.60 4.26 -4.17
N GLY A 143 5.07 4.01 -5.40
CA GLY A 143 4.47 4.53 -6.62
C GLY A 143 3.04 4.06 -6.81
N GLY A 144 2.72 2.83 -6.40
CA GLY A 144 1.35 2.32 -6.42
C GLY A 144 0.43 3.05 -5.42
N ALA A 145 0.95 3.40 -4.24
CA ALA A 145 0.21 4.22 -3.28
C ALA A 145 -0.08 5.63 -3.82
N LEU A 146 0.91 6.25 -4.47
CA LEU A 146 0.71 7.53 -5.16
C LEU A 146 -0.27 7.40 -6.32
N ALA A 147 -0.20 6.32 -7.11
CA ALA A 147 -1.09 6.09 -8.25
C ALA A 147 -2.55 6.04 -7.79
N SER A 148 -2.82 5.42 -6.64
CA SER A 148 -4.14 5.43 -6.01
C SER A 148 -4.60 6.84 -5.63
N LEU A 149 -3.72 7.66 -5.03
CA LEU A 149 -4.04 9.05 -4.67
C LEU A 149 -4.29 9.93 -5.91
N PHE A 150 -3.48 9.78 -6.96
CA PHE A 150 -3.67 10.47 -8.25
C PHE A 150 -4.97 10.04 -8.92
N SER A 151 -5.27 8.75 -8.97
CA SER A 151 -6.52 8.21 -9.52
C SER A 151 -7.75 8.81 -8.83
N SER A 152 -7.71 8.89 -7.49
CA SER A 152 -8.79 9.50 -6.71
C SER A 152 -8.90 11.01 -6.96
N TRP A 153 -7.78 11.71 -7.00
CA TRP A 153 -7.75 13.16 -7.21
C TRP A 153 -8.25 13.57 -8.60
N LEU A 154 -7.85 12.86 -9.65
CA LEU A 154 -8.27 13.15 -11.01
C LEU A 154 -9.79 12.96 -11.19
N LYS A 155 -10.35 11.96 -10.50
CA LYS A 155 -11.79 11.75 -10.46
C LYS A 155 -12.50 12.87 -9.71
N THR A 156 -11.99 13.31 -8.58
CA THR A 156 -12.67 14.30 -7.72
C THR A 156 -12.54 15.74 -8.24
N GLU A 157 -11.37 16.14 -8.74
CA GLU A 157 -11.13 17.51 -9.20
C GLU A 157 -11.53 17.74 -10.67
N PHE A 158 -11.35 16.73 -11.54
CA PHE A 158 -11.57 16.87 -12.99
C PHE A 158 -12.67 15.98 -13.57
N SER A 159 -13.33 15.16 -12.74
CA SER A 159 -14.33 14.17 -13.20
C SER A 159 -13.80 13.21 -14.27
N LEU A 160 -12.49 12.98 -14.32
CA LEU A 160 -11.86 12.10 -15.29
C LEU A 160 -12.08 10.63 -14.94
N ARG A 161 -12.27 9.79 -15.95
CA ARG A 161 -12.27 8.33 -15.78
C ARG A 161 -10.85 7.86 -15.48
N THR A 162 -10.68 7.04 -14.43
CA THR A 162 -9.36 6.61 -13.98
C THR A 162 -9.28 5.08 -13.82
N TYR A 163 -8.23 4.49 -14.40
CA TYR A 163 -7.90 3.08 -14.23
C TYR A 163 -6.59 2.96 -13.45
N LEU A 164 -6.63 2.23 -12.34
CA LEU A 164 -5.52 2.06 -11.42
C LEU A 164 -4.85 0.70 -11.61
N TYR A 165 -3.53 0.69 -11.71
CA TYR A 165 -2.70 -0.51 -11.82
C TYR A 165 -1.58 -0.42 -10.79
N THR A 166 -1.54 -1.38 -9.87
CA THR A 166 -0.55 -1.37 -8.78
C THR A 166 0.15 -2.71 -8.66
N PHE A 167 1.44 -2.66 -8.34
CA PHE A 167 2.30 -3.83 -8.13
C PHE A 167 2.98 -3.68 -6.77
N GLY A 168 2.83 -4.65 -5.87
CA GLY A 168 3.48 -4.61 -4.55
C GLY A 168 3.14 -3.39 -3.70
N ALA A 169 2.00 -2.73 -3.95
CA ALA A 169 1.67 -1.47 -3.30
C ALA A 169 1.26 -1.66 -1.82
N PRO A 170 1.67 -0.76 -0.91
CA PRO A 170 1.19 -0.77 0.47
C PRO A 170 -0.26 -0.29 0.56
N ARG A 171 -0.90 -0.51 1.71
CA ARG A 171 -2.25 0.01 1.98
C ARG A 171 -2.24 1.53 2.08
N VAL A 172 -3.14 2.23 1.39
CA VAL A 172 -3.05 3.69 1.25
C VAL A 172 -3.87 4.44 2.30
N GLY A 173 -5.06 3.96 2.62
CA GLY A 173 -5.97 4.66 3.52
C GLY A 173 -6.91 3.73 4.27
N LEU A 174 -7.78 4.35 5.08
CA LEU A 174 -8.78 3.64 5.87
C LEU A 174 -9.96 3.19 5.00
N GLN A 175 -10.93 2.47 5.57
CA GLN A 175 -12.09 1.91 4.85
C GLN A 175 -12.79 2.95 3.95
N GLY A 176 -13.03 4.16 4.46
CA GLY A 176 -13.66 5.24 3.69
C GLY A 176 -12.87 5.71 2.48
N TYR A 177 -11.56 5.45 2.43
CA TYR A 177 -10.72 5.70 1.26
C TYR A 177 -10.78 4.53 0.26
N ALA A 178 -10.72 3.29 0.77
CA ALA A 178 -10.62 2.10 -0.08
C ALA A 178 -11.88 1.81 -0.91
N ASP A 179 -13.05 2.24 -0.44
CA ASP A 179 -14.33 1.93 -1.09
C ASP A 179 -14.80 3.00 -2.08
N LYS A 180 -14.04 4.08 -2.28
CA LYS A 180 -14.56 5.27 -2.96
C LYS A 180 -13.69 5.75 -4.13
N TYR A 181 -14.32 5.85 -5.31
CA TYR A 181 -13.90 6.64 -6.50
C TYR A 181 -12.79 6.08 -7.41
N ILE A 182 -12.70 4.76 -7.62
CA ILE A 182 -11.85 4.17 -8.67
C ILE A 182 -12.74 3.40 -9.66
N ASP A 183 -12.71 3.75 -10.96
CA ASP A 183 -13.56 3.12 -11.97
C ASP A 183 -13.15 1.66 -12.23
N LYS A 184 -11.84 1.40 -12.31
CA LYS A 184 -11.25 0.06 -12.36
C LYS A 184 -9.93 0.02 -11.62
N SER A 185 -9.72 -1.01 -10.80
CA SER A 185 -8.49 -1.22 -10.04
C SER A 185 -7.94 -2.63 -10.27
N TYR A 186 -6.66 -2.70 -10.58
CA TYR A 186 -5.91 -3.93 -10.79
C TYR A 186 -4.74 -3.94 -9.81
N ARG A 187 -4.91 -4.62 -8.68
CA ARG A 187 -3.91 -4.70 -7.62
C ARG A 187 -3.19 -6.04 -7.66
N CYS A 188 -1.94 -6.02 -8.11
CA CYS A 188 -1.09 -7.20 -8.21
C CYS A 188 -0.21 -7.36 -6.98
N THR A 189 -0.10 -8.59 -6.48
CA THR A 189 0.74 -8.95 -5.33
C THR A 189 1.48 -10.26 -5.56
N HIS A 190 2.65 -10.40 -4.93
CA HIS A 190 3.24 -11.70 -4.62
C HIS A 190 2.93 -12.10 -3.19
N GLY A 191 2.71 -13.38 -2.94
CA GLY A 191 2.25 -13.87 -1.64
C GLY A 191 3.25 -13.72 -0.51
N ALA A 192 4.54 -13.73 -0.82
CA ALA A 192 5.60 -13.50 0.14
C ALA A 192 6.16 -12.05 0.14
N ASP A 193 5.54 -11.12 -0.58
CA ASP A 193 5.94 -9.71 -0.59
C ASP A 193 5.52 -9.01 0.73
N PRO A 194 6.45 -8.47 1.53
CA PRO A 194 6.11 -7.81 2.78
C PRO A 194 5.49 -6.42 2.61
N VAL A 195 5.66 -5.74 1.47
CA VAL A 195 5.23 -4.34 1.31
C VAL A 195 3.69 -4.21 1.32
N PRO A 196 2.92 -5.06 0.62
CA PRO A 196 1.46 -5.10 0.74
C PRO A 196 0.97 -5.46 2.15
N MET A 197 1.83 -6.00 3.03
CA MET A 197 1.48 -6.32 4.42
C MET A 197 1.49 -5.08 5.34
N PHE A 198 1.95 -3.93 4.83
CA PHE A 198 2.04 -2.67 5.56
C PHE A 198 1.25 -1.54 4.85
N PRO A 199 0.84 -0.47 5.57
CA PRO A 199 0.61 -0.39 7.01
C PRO A 199 -0.41 -1.42 7.51
N LEU A 200 -0.43 -1.62 8.83
CA LEU A 200 -1.37 -2.54 9.48
C LEU A 200 -2.77 -1.94 9.55
N TRP A 201 -3.76 -2.73 9.96
CA TRP A 201 -5.11 -2.24 10.22
C TRP A 201 -5.07 -0.97 11.11
N PRO A 202 -5.82 0.10 10.77
CA PRO A 202 -7.07 0.14 10.00
C PRO A 202 -6.90 0.54 8.54
N PHE A 203 -5.66 0.58 8.05
CA PHE A 203 -5.43 0.70 6.62
C PHE A 203 -5.93 -0.57 5.93
N VAL A 204 -6.59 -0.39 4.79
CA VAL A 204 -7.17 -1.48 4.00
C VAL A 204 -6.82 -1.31 2.53
N HIS A 205 -6.78 -2.43 1.81
CA HIS A 205 -6.61 -2.42 0.36
C HIS A 205 -7.95 -2.14 -0.32
N SER A 206 -7.92 -1.40 -1.43
CA SER A 206 -9.07 -1.21 -2.31
C SER A 206 -9.08 -2.24 -3.44
N GLY A 207 -10.27 -2.51 -3.96
CA GLY A 207 -10.45 -3.37 -5.13
C GLY A 207 -10.09 -4.84 -4.89
N SER A 208 -10.00 -5.59 -5.99
CA SER A 208 -9.66 -7.02 -5.95
C SER A 208 -8.17 -7.26 -6.11
N GLU A 209 -7.69 -8.32 -5.48
CA GLU A 209 -6.31 -8.79 -5.60
C GLU A 209 -6.15 -9.68 -6.82
N TYR A 210 -5.09 -9.47 -7.58
CA TYR A 210 -4.56 -10.42 -8.55
C TYR A 210 -3.26 -10.98 -7.96
N ARG A 211 -3.28 -12.26 -7.61
CA ARG A 211 -2.12 -12.93 -7.05
C ARG A 211 -1.28 -13.47 -8.20
N LEU A 212 -0.02 -13.08 -8.25
CA LEU A 212 0.85 -13.39 -9.39
C LEU A 212 1.75 -14.62 -9.16
N ASP A 213 1.81 -15.12 -7.93
CA ASP A 213 2.58 -16.32 -7.58
C ASP A 213 1.96 -17.09 -6.40
N ALA A 214 2.43 -18.31 -6.19
CA ALA A 214 2.03 -19.15 -5.06
C ALA A 214 3.01 -19.06 -3.87
N SER A 215 3.88 -18.03 -3.82
CA SER A 215 4.85 -17.90 -2.73
C SER A 215 4.14 -17.67 -1.40
N THR A 216 4.74 -18.20 -0.34
CA THR A 216 4.23 -18.06 1.02
C THR A 216 5.35 -17.63 1.97
N GLY A 217 4.97 -17.08 3.12
CA GLY A 217 5.95 -16.55 4.07
C GLY A 217 6.24 -15.08 3.83
N VAL A 218 7.49 -14.69 4.04
CA VAL A 218 8.00 -13.33 3.77
C VAL A 218 9.36 -13.48 3.12
N VAL A 219 9.46 -13.10 1.85
CA VAL A 219 10.68 -13.23 1.03
C VAL A 219 10.95 -11.88 0.37
N PHE A 220 11.99 -11.19 0.82
CA PHE A 220 12.25 -9.79 0.47
C PHE A 220 12.46 -9.56 -1.04
N SER A 221 13.10 -10.51 -1.73
CA SER A 221 13.35 -10.44 -3.17
C SER A 221 12.08 -10.47 -4.04
N THR A 222 10.95 -10.92 -3.49
CA THR A 222 9.66 -10.96 -4.22
C THR A 222 9.07 -9.57 -4.46
N HIS A 223 9.62 -8.51 -3.86
CA HIS A 223 9.15 -7.14 -4.05
C HIS A 223 9.74 -6.44 -5.28
N THR A 224 10.61 -7.09 -6.08
CA THR A 224 11.26 -6.43 -7.22
C THR A 224 10.36 -6.35 -8.47
N MET A 225 10.52 -5.30 -9.27
CA MET A 225 9.97 -5.27 -10.63
C MET A 225 10.83 -6.07 -11.63
N SER A 226 12.12 -6.26 -11.34
CA SER A 226 13.15 -6.69 -12.31
C SER A 226 12.77 -7.94 -13.13
N GLU A 227 13.08 -7.89 -14.43
CA GLU A 227 13.04 -9.05 -15.34
C GLU A 227 14.03 -10.17 -14.93
N ASN A 228 15.05 -9.85 -14.13
CA ASN A 228 15.97 -10.85 -13.55
C ASN A 228 15.52 -11.33 -12.17
N GLY A 229 14.41 -10.81 -11.65
CA GLY A 229 13.86 -11.17 -10.34
C GLY A 229 13.21 -12.56 -10.34
N ASN A 230 13.40 -13.29 -9.25
CA ASN A 230 12.75 -14.58 -9.01
C ASN A 230 12.00 -14.58 -7.66
N PRO A 231 10.69 -14.29 -7.64
CA PRO A 231 9.90 -13.69 -8.72
C PRO A 231 10.14 -12.18 -8.84
N GLY A 232 9.91 -11.63 -10.03
CA GLY A 232 9.83 -10.20 -10.30
C GLY A 232 8.48 -9.84 -10.92
N TYR A 233 7.91 -8.69 -10.58
CA TYR A 233 6.55 -8.31 -11.02
C TYR A 233 6.43 -8.18 -12.55
N VAL A 234 7.49 -7.82 -13.28
CA VAL A 234 7.46 -7.87 -14.76
C VAL A 234 7.37 -9.30 -15.29
N ASN A 235 8.05 -10.26 -14.64
CA ASN A 235 8.05 -11.67 -15.05
C ASN A 235 6.70 -12.34 -14.81
N THR A 236 6.10 -12.09 -13.66
CA THR A 236 4.87 -12.77 -13.23
C THR A 236 3.60 -12.12 -13.79
N ALA A 237 3.61 -10.81 -14.07
CA ALA A 237 2.50 -10.11 -14.73
C ALA A 237 2.57 -10.18 -16.27
N ASN A 238 3.24 -11.17 -16.86
CA ASN A 238 3.54 -11.23 -18.30
C ASN A 238 2.37 -11.78 -19.16
N TYR A 239 1.14 -11.40 -18.85
CA TYR A 239 -0.07 -11.82 -19.57
C TYR A 239 -0.69 -10.67 -20.35
N GLU A 240 -1.35 -10.98 -21.47
CA GLU A 240 -2.05 -9.99 -22.31
C GLU A 240 -3.48 -9.69 -21.81
N SER A 241 -4.07 -10.54 -20.96
CA SER A 241 -5.38 -10.34 -20.35
C SER A 241 -5.33 -10.53 -18.83
N TRP A 242 -6.18 -9.78 -18.12
CA TRP A 242 -6.41 -9.94 -16.68
C TRP A 242 -7.14 -11.24 -16.33
N ASP A 243 -7.90 -11.81 -17.28
CA ASP A 243 -8.63 -13.07 -17.06
C ASP A 243 -7.70 -14.27 -16.94
N SER A 244 -6.43 -14.12 -17.36
CA SER A 244 -5.39 -15.14 -17.20
C SER A 244 -4.75 -15.15 -15.81
N LEU A 245 -5.09 -14.18 -14.94
CA LEU A 245 -4.53 -14.05 -13.60
C LEU A 245 -5.54 -14.48 -12.53
N GLU A 246 -5.04 -15.14 -11.49
CA GLU A 246 -5.88 -15.56 -10.37
C GLU A 246 -6.34 -14.35 -9.54
N LYS A 247 -7.65 -14.18 -9.48
CA LYS A 247 -8.28 -13.12 -8.68
C LYS A 247 -8.61 -13.66 -7.29
N ILE A 248 -7.96 -13.13 -6.27
CA ILE A 248 -8.21 -13.49 -4.87
C ILE A 248 -9.09 -12.43 -4.20
N SER A 249 -10.10 -12.86 -3.45
CA SER A 249 -10.90 -12.00 -2.58
C SER A 249 -10.46 -12.18 -1.11
N SER A 250 -9.58 -11.30 -0.63
CA SER A 250 -9.13 -11.31 0.75
C SER A 250 -10.15 -10.63 1.68
N HIS A 251 -11.18 -11.38 2.12
CA HIS A 251 -12.16 -10.89 3.10
C HIS A 251 -12.03 -11.57 4.46
N PHE A 252 -10.96 -11.27 5.20
CA PHE A 252 -10.87 -11.64 6.62
C PHE A 252 -11.64 -10.69 7.53
N PHE A 253 -11.79 -9.41 7.17
CA PHE A 253 -12.49 -8.41 7.98
C PHE A 253 -14.01 -8.66 8.12
N ASN A 254 -14.58 -9.42 7.18
CA ASN A 254 -16.00 -9.79 7.19
C ASN A 254 -16.24 -11.13 7.90
N LYS A 255 -15.18 -11.90 8.17
CA LYS A 255 -15.27 -13.18 8.87
C LYS A 255 -15.04 -12.96 10.37
N ARG A 256 -15.85 -13.61 11.20
CA ARG A 256 -15.61 -13.66 12.64
C ARG A 256 -14.38 -14.54 12.90
N VAL A 257 -13.37 -14.02 13.58
CA VAL A 257 -12.12 -14.73 13.91
C VAL A 257 -11.90 -14.67 15.41
N ILE A 258 -11.68 -15.83 16.03
CA ILE A 258 -11.26 -15.95 17.43
C ILE A 258 -9.94 -16.69 17.46
N LEU A 259 -9.01 -16.19 18.26
CA LEU A 259 -7.70 -16.78 18.46
C LEU A 259 -7.60 -17.33 19.88
N ASP A 260 -7.40 -18.65 20.00
CA ASP A 260 -7.23 -19.32 21.30
C ASP A 260 -5.78 -19.19 21.78
N TYR A 261 -5.57 -18.64 22.97
CA TYR A 261 -4.25 -18.47 23.57
C TYR A 261 -3.41 -19.76 23.63
N ASN A 262 -4.04 -20.91 23.82
CA ASN A 262 -3.35 -22.21 23.88
C ASN A 262 -2.77 -22.61 22.50
N ARG A 263 -3.40 -22.13 21.43
CA ARG A 263 -3.00 -22.36 20.04
C ARG A 263 -2.06 -21.29 19.48
N ARG A 264 -1.61 -20.34 20.32
CA ARG A 264 -0.75 -19.21 19.90
C ARG A 264 0.51 -19.63 19.14
N LYS A 265 1.07 -20.80 19.46
CA LYS A 265 2.31 -21.33 18.85
C LYS A 265 2.12 -21.77 17.38
N GLU A 266 0.89 -21.86 16.89
CA GLU A 266 0.62 -22.10 15.47
C GLU A 266 0.91 -20.86 14.61
N ALA A 267 0.99 -19.67 15.23
CA ALA A 267 1.25 -18.44 14.51
C ALA A 267 2.63 -18.45 13.83
N ALA A 268 2.67 -17.99 12.59
CA ALA A 268 3.89 -17.84 11.80
C ALA A 268 3.99 -16.43 11.21
N PHE A 269 5.20 -15.99 10.88
CA PHE A 269 5.42 -14.69 10.26
C PHE A 269 5.10 -14.73 8.76
N ASN A 270 3.82 -14.56 8.42
CA ASN A 270 3.32 -14.53 7.04
C ASN A 270 2.01 -13.72 6.93
N GLU A 271 1.55 -13.49 5.69
CA GLU A 271 0.32 -12.74 5.41
C GLU A 271 -0.92 -13.34 6.08
N THR A 272 -1.08 -14.66 6.01
CA THR A 272 -2.25 -15.36 6.54
C THR A 272 -2.43 -15.15 8.04
N TRP A 273 -1.36 -15.30 8.82
CA TRP A 273 -1.42 -15.10 10.27
C TRP A 273 -1.57 -13.64 10.65
N LYS A 274 -0.94 -12.73 9.90
CA LYS A 274 -1.17 -11.29 10.04
C LYS A 274 -2.66 -10.97 9.85
N ASP A 275 -3.30 -11.50 8.81
CA ASP A 275 -4.73 -11.28 8.55
C ASP A 275 -5.64 -11.92 9.59
N LYS A 276 -5.32 -13.13 10.09
CA LYS A 276 -6.04 -13.75 11.21
C LYS A 276 -5.97 -12.90 12.49
N ILE A 277 -4.78 -12.38 12.82
CA ILE A 277 -4.59 -11.47 13.97
C ILE A 277 -5.47 -10.22 13.81
N TYR A 278 -5.52 -9.61 12.62
CA TYR A 278 -6.40 -8.45 12.40
C TYR A 278 -7.88 -8.79 12.42
N GLY A 279 -8.27 -9.90 11.80
CA GLY A 279 -9.65 -10.38 11.86
C GLY A 279 -10.11 -10.57 13.31
N ALA A 280 -9.21 -11.06 14.17
CA ALA A 280 -9.51 -11.24 15.59
C ALA A 280 -9.60 -9.91 16.35
N ILE A 281 -8.73 -8.93 16.06
CA ILE A 281 -8.85 -7.58 16.62
C ILE A 281 -10.18 -6.94 16.21
N VAL A 282 -10.54 -6.99 14.92
CA VAL A 282 -11.80 -6.44 14.43
C VAL A 282 -13.00 -7.17 15.03
N THR A 283 -12.93 -8.50 15.19
CA THR A 283 -13.96 -9.29 15.86
C THR A 283 -14.12 -8.85 17.32
N LEU A 284 -13.04 -8.69 18.08
CA LEU A 284 -13.09 -8.22 19.46
C LEU A 284 -13.71 -6.82 19.59
N LEU A 285 -13.37 -5.91 18.66
CA LEU A 285 -13.94 -4.56 18.63
C LEU A 285 -15.44 -4.56 18.27
N ARG A 286 -15.87 -5.48 17.40
CA ARG A 286 -17.28 -5.64 17.01
C ARG A 286 -18.09 -6.25 18.15
N ASP A 287 -17.61 -7.36 18.72
CA ASP A 287 -18.24 -8.08 19.83
C ASP A 287 -18.30 -7.20 21.11
N SER A 288 -17.49 -6.14 21.20
CA SER A 288 -17.55 -5.19 22.31
C SER A 288 -18.50 -4.01 22.10
N GLY A 289 -19.07 -3.83 20.90
CA GLY A 289 -19.89 -2.66 20.55
C GLY A 289 -19.09 -1.37 20.31
N VAL A 290 -17.76 -1.42 20.39
CA VAL A 290 -16.88 -0.25 20.20
C VAL A 290 -16.65 0.05 18.72
N ALA A 291 -16.74 -0.96 17.84
CA ALA A 291 -16.46 -0.80 16.40
C ALA A 291 -17.30 0.28 15.70
N SER A 292 -18.56 0.47 16.09
CA SER A 292 -19.46 1.50 15.52
C SER A 292 -19.07 2.94 15.92
N HIS A 293 -18.34 3.12 17.02
CA HIS A 293 -17.94 4.42 17.55
C HIS A 293 -16.44 4.68 17.39
N LEU A 294 -15.70 3.76 16.74
CA LEU A 294 -14.27 3.87 16.55
C LEU A 294 -13.97 4.89 15.45
N GLN A 295 -13.87 6.16 15.84
CA GLN A 295 -13.43 7.22 14.96
C GLN A 295 -11.92 7.38 15.06
N PHE A 296 -11.22 7.06 13.95
CA PHE A 296 -9.82 7.42 13.80
C PHE A 296 -9.74 8.91 13.46
N ALA A 297 -9.77 9.74 14.50
CA ALA A 297 -9.57 11.18 14.36
C ALA A 297 -8.12 11.49 14.00
N LEU A 298 -7.92 12.63 13.32
CA LEU A 298 -6.60 13.22 13.05
C LEU A 298 -5.99 13.69 14.39
N MET A 299 -5.48 12.76 15.19
CA MET A 299 -4.91 13.04 16.50
C MET A 299 -3.41 13.34 16.34
N PRO A 300 -2.92 14.54 16.75
CA PRO A 300 -1.52 14.91 16.56
C PRO A 300 -0.52 14.09 17.39
N THR A 301 -0.97 13.46 18.49
CA THR A 301 -0.10 12.89 19.54
C THR A 301 -0.21 11.38 19.72
N LEU A 302 -1.26 10.72 19.19
CA LEU A 302 -1.48 9.29 19.35
C LEU A 302 -1.49 8.58 17.99
N THR A 303 -0.71 7.50 17.89
CA THR A 303 -0.81 6.62 16.72
C THR A 303 -2.09 5.80 16.81
N VAL A 304 -2.52 5.24 15.68
CA VAL A 304 -3.67 4.34 15.65
C VAL A 304 -3.50 3.14 16.60
N TYR A 305 -2.27 2.65 16.79
CA TYR A 305 -2.00 1.54 17.70
C TYR A 305 -2.09 1.93 19.17
N ASP A 306 -1.80 3.18 19.52
CA ASP A 306 -2.02 3.67 20.87
C ASP A 306 -3.51 3.67 21.22
N LEU A 307 -4.35 4.14 20.28
CA LEU A 307 -5.80 4.14 20.44
C LEU A 307 -6.33 2.70 20.58
N LEU A 308 -5.87 1.80 19.71
CA LEU A 308 -6.24 0.38 19.78
C LEU A 308 -5.83 -0.27 21.09
N ALA A 309 -4.61 -0.01 21.57
CA ALA A 309 -4.15 -0.56 22.83
C ALA A 309 -5.02 -0.11 24.01
N ARG A 310 -5.45 1.16 24.03
CA ARG A 310 -6.38 1.67 25.05
C ARG A 310 -7.73 0.97 25.01
N TYR A 311 -8.33 0.87 23.82
CA TYR A 311 -9.63 0.20 23.68
C TYR A 311 -9.56 -1.27 24.03
N ILE A 312 -8.56 -2.01 23.56
CA ILE A 312 -8.42 -3.44 23.89
C ILE A 312 -8.20 -3.65 25.39
N ALA A 313 -7.39 -2.81 26.04
CA ALA A 313 -7.20 -2.87 27.49
C ALA A 313 -8.52 -2.64 28.26
N GLN A 314 -9.34 -1.67 27.81
CA GLN A 314 -10.65 -1.41 28.39
C GLN A 314 -11.64 -2.56 28.15
N ILE A 315 -11.67 -3.09 26.93
CA ILE A 315 -12.53 -4.22 26.54
C ILE A 315 -12.18 -5.47 27.36
N ALA A 316 -10.88 -5.75 27.55
CA ALA A 316 -10.42 -6.89 28.34
C ALA A 316 -10.91 -6.85 29.81
N LYS A 317 -11.13 -5.66 30.39
CA LYS A 317 -11.66 -5.51 31.75
C LYS A 317 -13.17 -5.74 31.85
N SER A 318 -13.90 -5.75 30.73
CA SER A 318 -15.36 -5.78 30.75
C SER A 318 -15.98 -7.17 30.95
N SER A 319 -15.27 -8.25 30.63
CA SER A 319 -15.73 -9.63 30.91
C SER A 319 -14.59 -10.64 30.76
N LYS A 320 -14.73 -11.80 31.41
CA LYS A 320 -13.79 -12.93 31.26
C LYS A 320 -13.66 -13.37 29.81
N GLN A 321 -14.76 -13.44 29.06
CA GLN A 321 -14.74 -13.84 27.65
C GLN A 321 -13.90 -12.88 26.79
N LYS A 322 -14.09 -11.57 26.97
CA LYS A 322 -13.33 -10.54 26.23
C LYS A 322 -11.86 -10.50 26.66
N TYR A 323 -11.57 -10.77 27.93
CA TYR A 323 -10.21 -10.95 28.42
C TYR A 323 -9.50 -12.10 27.70
N GLU A 324 -10.12 -13.28 27.60
CA GLU A 324 -9.53 -14.44 26.92
C GLU A 324 -9.32 -14.20 25.42
N GLN A 325 -10.26 -13.53 24.74
CA GLN A 325 -10.08 -13.14 23.34
C GLN A 325 -8.89 -12.18 23.17
N ALA A 326 -8.79 -11.14 24.00
CA ALA A 326 -7.67 -10.19 23.95
C ALA A 326 -6.34 -10.88 24.28
N LYS A 327 -6.31 -11.79 25.26
CA LYS A 327 -5.16 -12.62 25.62
C LYS A 327 -4.70 -13.48 24.45
N GLY A 328 -5.65 -14.14 23.79
CA GLY A 328 -5.42 -14.90 22.56
C GLY A 328 -4.74 -14.06 21.48
N ILE A 329 -5.27 -12.87 21.18
CA ILE A 329 -4.67 -11.94 20.20
C ILE A 329 -3.23 -11.58 20.60
N MET A 330 -3.00 -11.16 21.85
CA MET A 330 -1.65 -10.77 22.30
C MET A 330 -0.65 -11.93 22.23
N GLY A 331 -1.09 -13.14 22.61
CA GLY A 331 -0.26 -14.35 22.51
C GLY A 331 0.18 -14.65 21.06
N HIS A 332 -0.74 -14.53 20.11
CA HIS A 332 -0.41 -14.72 18.69
C HIS A 332 0.48 -13.60 18.15
N ILE A 333 0.27 -12.35 18.59
CA ILE A 333 1.17 -11.23 18.24
C ILE A 333 2.59 -11.49 18.73
N LEU A 334 2.78 -11.99 19.95
CA LEU A 334 4.09 -12.33 20.49
C LEU A 334 4.79 -13.41 19.65
N VAL A 335 4.09 -14.51 19.35
CA VAL A 335 4.64 -15.59 18.51
C VAL A 335 4.95 -15.09 17.11
N PHE A 336 4.01 -14.40 16.46
CA PHE A 336 4.20 -13.75 15.15
C PHE A 336 5.45 -12.85 15.15
N SER A 337 5.69 -12.14 16.26
CA SER A 337 6.82 -11.23 16.45
C SER A 337 8.13 -11.90 16.87
N GLY A 338 8.19 -13.24 16.99
CA GLY A 338 9.39 -13.97 17.42
C GLY A 338 9.66 -13.88 18.93
N ARG A 339 8.60 -13.82 19.74
CA ARG A 339 8.63 -13.76 21.21
C ARG A 339 7.78 -14.87 21.85
N ALA A 340 7.83 -16.07 21.28
CA ALA A 340 6.97 -17.19 21.66
C ALA A 340 7.14 -17.69 23.11
N ALA A 341 8.28 -17.41 23.74
CA ALA A 341 8.56 -17.77 25.13
C ALA A 341 7.86 -16.87 26.16
N ILE A 342 7.36 -15.70 25.75
CA ILE A 342 6.75 -14.72 26.66
C ILE A 342 5.28 -15.09 26.88
N GLU A 343 4.92 -15.23 28.15
CA GLU A 343 3.54 -15.49 28.55
C GLU A 343 2.76 -14.19 28.76
N VAL A 344 1.45 -14.24 28.51
CA VAL A 344 0.55 -13.11 28.71
C VAL A 344 -0.08 -13.29 30.09
N THR A 345 0.49 -12.60 31.08
CA THR A 345 0.02 -12.61 32.47
C THR A 345 -0.95 -11.48 32.77
N GLU A 346 -0.84 -10.35 32.06
CA GLU A 346 -1.73 -9.20 32.18
C GLU A 346 -2.05 -8.55 30.82
N LEU A 347 -3.11 -7.74 30.80
CA LEU A 347 -3.56 -6.99 29.61
C LEU A 347 -3.66 -5.49 29.92
N SER A 348 -2.55 -4.93 30.40
CA SER A 348 -2.41 -3.48 30.59
C SER A 348 -2.28 -2.76 29.24
N TYR A 349 -2.62 -1.47 29.21
CA TYR A 349 -2.41 -0.62 28.02
C TYR A 349 -0.97 -0.66 27.53
N HIS A 350 0.00 -0.60 28.45
CA HIS A 350 1.42 -0.62 28.13
C HIS A 350 1.85 -1.96 27.51
N PHE A 351 1.38 -3.08 28.07
CA PHE A 351 1.67 -4.41 27.53
C PHE A 351 1.11 -4.59 26.11
N ILE A 352 -0.15 -4.22 25.89
CA ILE A 352 -0.79 -4.33 24.56
C ILE A 352 -0.09 -3.42 23.55
N LYS A 353 0.21 -2.17 23.94
CA LYS A 353 0.98 -1.23 23.09
C LYS A 353 2.34 -1.81 22.72
N TRP A 354 3.03 -2.44 23.67
CA TRP A 354 4.31 -3.09 23.42
C TRP A 354 4.18 -4.29 22.47
N CYS A 355 3.13 -5.11 22.59
CA CYS A 355 2.86 -6.18 21.63
C CYS A 355 2.69 -5.63 20.20
N PHE A 356 1.90 -4.54 20.03
CA PHE A 356 1.77 -3.89 18.72
C PHE A 356 3.09 -3.32 18.19
N SER A 357 3.93 -2.75 19.07
CA SER A 357 5.23 -2.21 18.65
C SER A 357 6.17 -3.31 18.16
N LEU A 358 6.15 -4.49 18.78
CA LEU A 358 6.91 -5.67 18.32
C LEU A 358 6.45 -6.13 16.93
N MET A 359 5.14 -6.29 16.73
CA MET A 359 4.58 -6.72 15.45
C MET A 359 4.93 -5.73 14.34
N LYS A 360 4.73 -4.44 14.62
CA LYS A 360 5.08 -3.36 13.70
C LYS A 360 6.56 -3.39 13.36
N LYS A 361 7.45 -3.46 14.37
CA LYS A 361 8.90 -3.49 14.15
C LYS A 361 9.30 -4.66 13.25
N LYS A 362 8.74 -5.86 13.49
CA LYS A 362 9.07 -7.05 12.69
C LYS A 362 8.64 -6.90 11.22
N LEU A 363 7.42 -6.42 10.98
CA LEU A 363 6.96 -6.13 9.62
C LEU A 363 7.76 -5.02 8.96
N MET A 364 8.14 -3.99 9.73
CA MET A 364 8.95 -2.91 9.21
C MET A 364 10.34 -3.35 8.77
N LEU A 365 11.00 -4.21 9.54
CA LEU A 365 12.27 -4.79 9.16
C LEU A 365 12.16 -5.59 7.85
N ALA A 366 11.05 -6.33 7.68
CA ALA A 366 10.80 -7.06 6.44
C ALA A 366 10.59 -6.14 5.23
N VAL A 367 9.80 -5.07 5.40
CA VAL A 367 9.60 -4.04 4.37
C VAL A 367 10.92 -3.36 4.02
N GLN A 368 11.71 -2.94 5.01
CA GLN A 368 13.01 -2.32 4.78
C GLN A 368 13.98 -3.25 4.05
N ALA A 369 14.01 -4.53 4.41
CA ALA A 369 14.82 -5.52 3.70
C ALA A 369 14.39 -5.66 2.22
N ALA A 370 13.09 -5.68 1.93
CA ALA A 370 12.56 -5.73 0.56
C ALA A 370 12.84 -4.46 -0.25
N LEU A 371 12.78 -3.28 0.38
CA LEU A 371 13.12 -2.03 -0.30
C LEU A 371 14.63 -1.94 -0.58
N ASN A 372 15.47 -2.49 0.30
CA ASN A 372 16.91 -2.50 0.09
C ASN A 372 17.35 -3.39 -1.09
N THR A 373 16.53 -4.37 -1.52
CA THR A 373 16.83 -5.17 -2.72
C THR A 373 16.54 -4.43 -4.04
N LEU A 374 15.95 -3.24 -3.99
CA LEU A 374 15.64 -2.41 -5.17
C LEU A 374 16.79 -1.46 -5.58
N ASN A 375 17.87 -1.42 -4.80
CA ASN A 375 19.02 -0.54 -5.01
C ASN A 375 20.19 -1.24 -5.67
#